data_AF-A0AAV9R2D0-F1
#
_entry.id   AF-A0AAV9R2D0-F1
#
_cell.length_a   1.000
_cell.length_b   1.000
_cell.length_c   1.000
_cell.angle_alpha   90.00
_cell.angle_beta   90.00
_cell.angle_gamma   90.00
#
_symmetry.space_group_name_H-M   'P 1'
#
loop_
_entity.id
_entity.type
_entity.pdbx_description
1 polymer ?
#
loop_
_entity_poly.entity_id
_entity_poly.type
_entity_poly.pdbx_seq_one_letter_code
_entity_poly.pdbx_strand_id
1 'polypeptide(L)'
;VIPPIAKLARLSCVFLCSSDLFLERPVQRLTWALFRLLTRESRLDSLDLDVPPPGLASFQDLYTALLAQYEAVSFGDRLFGCWVLLPLQRRYSASMRLAVFGEHVGMLRSLGVTLEQLSVPIERFTSPPEDSLPLLRLYFRALVTGTLKLSWCPILYVVALSHINSFIFSQDAAVQEVEADRLSMLRKIYYLTDEVLRNHLLLFRLPRQHLQLGFDMYEQLPPIRAKRLETFLV
;
A
#
# COMPACT_ATOMS: atom_id res chain seq x y z
N VAL A 1 -12.59 20.33 -21.51
CA VAL A 1 -11.75 20.17 -20.29
C VAL A 1 -11.02 18.84 -20.40
N ILE A 2 -9.70 18.77 -20.16
CA ILE A 2 -8.94 17.50 -20.20
C ILE A 2 -9.31 16.65 -18.96
N PRO A 3 -9.75 15.39 -19.11
CA PRO A 3 -10.10 14.51 -17.99
C PRO A 3 -8.93 14.30 -17.01
N PRO A 4 -9.17 14.16 -15.69
CA PRO A 4 -8.12 13.89 -14.70
C PRO A 4 -7.23 12.68 -15.06
N ILE A 5 -7.85 11.58 -15.46
CA ILE A 5 -7.14 10.36 -15.88
C ILE A 5 -6.22 10.60 -17.07
N ALA A 6 -6.63 11.45 -18.01
CA ALA A 6 -5.83 11.80 -19.18
C ALA A 6 -4.66 12.74 -18.83
N LYS A 7 -4.73 13.47 -17.71
CA LYS A 7 -3.59 14.25 -17.19
C LYS A 7 -2.60 13.32 -16.48
N LEU A 8 -3.10 12.43 -15.64
CA LEU A 8 -2.29 11.44 -14.95
C LEU A 8 -1.52 10.58 -15.97
N ALA A 9 -2.20 10.02 -16.97
CA ALA A 9 -1.57 9.19 -18.00
C ALA A 9 -0.47 9.92 -18.77
N ARG A 10 -0.71 11.18 -19.18
CA ARG A 10 0.32 11.98 -19.87
C ARG A 10 1.52 12.30 -18.98
N LEU A 11 1.29 12.55 -17.69
CA LEU A 11 2.38 12.83 -16.76
C LEU A 11 3.14 11.56 -16.38
N SER A 12 2.50 10.39 -16.40
CA SER A 12 3.19 9.10 -16.26
C SER A 12 4.27 8.90 -17.33
N CYS A 13 4.13 9.49 -18.52
CA CYS A 13 5.14 9.43 -19.57
C CYS A 13 6.50 10.04 -19.14
N VAL A 14 6.53 10.95 -18.17
CA VAL A 14 7.80 11.46 -17.61
C VAL A 14 8.69 10.33 -17.08
N PHE A 15 8.08 9.28 -16.53
CA PHE A 15 8.79 8.11 -16.02
C PHE A 15 9.06 7.06 -17.11
N LEU A 16 8.21 6.99 -18.14
CA LEU A 16 8.26 5.95 -19.18
C LEU A 16 9.09 6.33 -20.42
N CYS A 17 9.31 7.63 -20.69
CA CYS A 17 9.97 8.09 -21.91
C CYS A 17 11.49 7.90 -21.91
N SER A 18 12.15 7.86 -20.75
CA SER A 18 13.59 7.63 -20.61
C SER A 18 13.90 7.04 -19.24
N SER A 19 15.09 6.47 -19.07
CA SER A 19 15.57 5.95 -17.79
C SER A 19 15.99 7.04 -16.78
N ASP A 20 16.11 8.29 -17.22
CA ASP A 20 16.70 9.38 -16.43
C ASP A 20 15.96 10.73 -16.53
N LEU A 21 14.99 10.89 -17.43
CA LEU A 21 14.27 12.16 -17.63
C LEU A 21 13.63 12.68 -16.33
N PHE A 22 13.11 11.80 -15.49
CA PHE A 22 12.51 12.16 -14.20
C PHE A 22 13.55 12.62 -13.15
N LEU A 23 14.84 12.34 -13.37
CA LEU A 23 15.96 12.79 -12.53
C LEU A 23 16.41 14.21 -12.88
N GLU A 24 16.07 14.71 -14.08
CA GLU A 24 16.40 16.07 -14.50
C GLU A 24 15.76 17.10 -13.57
N ARG A 25 16.58 17.94 -12.93
CA ARG A 25 16.11 18.85 -11.87
C ARG A 25 14.92 19.72 -12.27
N PRO A 26 14.86 20.33 -13.47
CA PRO A 26 13.69 21.10 -13.89
C PRO A 26 12.43 20.24 -14.00
N VAL A 27 12.57 19.04 -14.56
CA VAL A 27 11.49 18.06 -14.73
C VAL A 27 10.99 17.59 -13.37
N GLN A 28 11.90 17.19 -12.48
CA GLN A 28 11.56 16.73 -11.14
C GLN A 28 10.80 17.80 -10.36
N ARG A 29 11.26 19.06 -10.38
CA ARG A 29 10.59 20.18 -9.69
C ARG A 29 9.17 20.42 -10.19
N LEU A 30 8.99 20.45 -11.52
CA LEU A 30 7.68 20.67 -12.13
C LEU A 30 6.75 19.49 -11.89
N THR A 31 7.25 18.26 -12.01
CA THR A 31 6.46 17.05 -11.78
C THR A 31 6.04 16.92 -10.31
N TRP A 32 6.89 17.32 -9.35
CA TRP A 32 6.48 17.45 -7.94
C TRP A 32 5.35 18.47 -7.73
N ALA A 33 5.42 19.62 -8.39
CA ALA A 33 4.36 20.62 -8.30
C ALA A 33 3.04 20.08 -8.89
N LEU A 34 3.11 19.42 -10.05
CA LEU A 34 1.95 18.80 -10.69
C LEU A 34 1.38 17.64 -9.87
N PHE A 35 2.22 16.79 -9.31
CA PHE A 35 1.81 15.70 -8.42
C PHE A 35 1.04 16.23 -7.21
N ARG A 36 1.55 17.29 -6.56
CA ARG A 36 0.84 17.96 -5.44
C ARG A 36 -0.49 18.59 -5.86
N LEU A 37 -0.61 19.07 -7.10
CA LEU A 37 -1.89 19.58 -7.62
C LEU A 37 -2.89 18.46 -7.92
N LEU A 38 -2.41 17.32 -8.44
CA LEU A 38 -3.24 16.14 -8.74
C LEU A 38 -3.76 15.45 -7.47
N THR A 39 -2.97 15.46 -6.39
CA THR A 39 -3.29 14.81 -5.12
C THR A 39 -4.09 15.69 -4.16
N ARG A 40 -4.45 16.93 -4.55
CA ARG A 40 -5.43 17.72 -3.79
C ARG A 40 -6.75 16.98 -3.75
N GLU A 41 -7.41 16.97 -2.60
CA GLU A 41 -8.63 16.20 -2.34
C GLU A 41 -9.67 16.29 -3.47
N SER A 42 -10.06 17.51 -3.87
CA SER A 42 -11.05 17.70 -4.95
C SER A 42 -10.63 17.15 -6.31
N ARG A 43 -9.33 17.10 -6.61
CA ARG A 43 -8.80 16.52 -7.86
C ARG A 43 -8.65 15.01 -7.75
N LEU A 44 -8.13 14.53 -6.63
CA LEU A 44 -7.97 13.12 -6.36
C LEU A 44 -9.32 12.41 -6.33
N ASP A 45 -10.36 13.05 -5.77
CA ASP A 45 -11.68 12.45 -5.71
C ASP A 45 -12.34 12.28 -7.08
N SER A 46 -12.01 13.17 -8.01
CA SER A 46 -12.44 13.11 -9.42
C SER A 46 -11.61 12.18 -10.30
N LEU A 47 -10.55 11.56 -9.77
CA LEU A 47 -9.72 10.64 -10.51
C LEU A 47 -10.32 9.23 -10.48
N ASP A 48 -10.82 8.80 -11.64
CA ASP A 48 -11.32 7.46 -11.90
C ASP A 48 -10.28 6.67 -12.72
N LEU A 49 -9.83 5.54 -12.17
CA LEU A 49 -8.85 4.63 -12.80
C LEU A 49 -9.52 3.45 -13.53
N ASP A 50 -10.83 3.27 -13.37
CA ASP A 50 -11.59 2.22 -14.06
C ASP A 50 -11.96 2.63 -15.49
N VAL A 51 -11.84 3.93 -15.80
CA VAL A 51 -12.02 4.47 -17.15
C VAL A 51 -10.68 4.49 -17.89
N PRO A 52 -10.60 3.93 -19.12
CA PRO A 52 -9.37 3.94 -19.89
C PRO A 52 -8.94 5.38 -20.24
N PRO A 53 -7.67 5.76 -20.02
CA PRO A 53 -7.16 7.03 -20.51
C PRO A 53 -7.22 7.08 -22.05
N PRO A 54 -7.46 8.26 -22.66
CA PRO A 54 -7.47 8.39 -24.11
C PRO A 54 -6.16 7.90 -24.74
N GLY A 55 -6.26 6.97 -25.69
CA GLY A 55 -5.12 6.35 -26.38
C GLY A 55 -4.52 5.13 -25.68
N LEU A 56 -5.11 4.67 -24.56
CA LEU A 56 -4.70 3.46 -23.84
C LEU A 56 -5.88 2.50 -23.72
N ALA A 57 -5.59 1.19 -23.70
CA ALA A 57 -6.61 0.15 -23.56
C ALA A 57 -7.19 0.11 -22.13
N SER A 58 -6.34 0.29 -21.11
CA SER A 58 -6.73 0.38 -19.71
C SER A 58 -5.71 1.20 -18.91
N PHE A 59 -6.10 1.65 -17.71
CA PHE A 59 -5.13 2.19 -16.76
C PHE A 59 -4.24 1.10 -16.17
N GLN A 60 -4.73 -0.14 -16.06
CA GLN A 60 -3.96 -1.28 -15.56
C GLN A 60 -2.70 -1.51 -16.39
N ASP A 61 -2.79 -1.48 -17.73
CA ASP A 61 -1.63 -1.67 -18.61
C ASP A 61 -0.57 -0.58 -18.40
N LEU A 62 -1.02 0.66 -18.26
CA LEU A 62 -0.14 1.79 -17.94
C LEU A 62 0.52 1.59 -16.57
N TYR A 63 -0.23 1.11 -15.58
CA TYR A 63 0.28 0.89 -14.24
C TYR A 63 1.33 -0.23 -14.23
N THR A 64 1.07 -1.37 -14.89
CA THR A 64 2.06 -2.45 -15.05
C THR A 64 3.34 -1.95 -15.72
N ALA A 65 3.24 -1.10 -16.76
CA ALA A 65 4.40 -0.49 -17.38
C ALA A 65 5.18 0.42 -16.41
N LEU A 66 4.48 1.19 -15.57
CA LEU A 66 5.12 2.02 -14.52
C LEU A 66 5.82 1.17 -13.46
N LEU A 67 5.23 0.05 -13.04
CA LEU A 67 5.83 -0.86 -12.06
C LEU A 67 7.13 -1.48 -12.62
N ALA A 68 7.09 -2.00 -13.85
CA ALA A 68 8.26 -2.55 -14.52
C ALA A 68 9.37 -1.50 -14.68
N GLN A 69 9.01 -0.28 -15.10
CA GLN A 69 9.96 0.82 -15.21
C GLN A 69 10.53 1.25 -13.85
N TYR A 70 9.71 1.22 -12.78
CA TYR A 70 10.18 1.52 -11.44
C TYR A 70 11.23 0.52 -10.98
N GLU A 71 10.99 -0.78 -11.18
CA GLU A 71 11.96 -1.82 -10.84
C GLU A 71 13.25 -1.71 -11.65
N ALA A 72 13.14 -1.39 -12.94
CA ALA A 72 14.28 -1.34 -13.83
C ALA A 72 15.21 -0.13 -13.54
N VAL A 73 14.63 1.06 -13.35
CA VAL A 73 15.40 2.31 -13.43
C VAL A 73 15.01 3.38 -12.42
N SER A 74 14.16 3.11 -11.41
CA SER A 74 13.77 4.17 -10.47
C SER A 74 14.91 4.70 -9.60
N PHE A 75 15.94 3.88 -9.35
CA PHE A 75 16.97 4.14 -8.33
C PHE A 75 16.38 4.50 -6.95
N GLY A 76 15.15 4.06 -6.65
CA GLY A 76 14.45 4.42 -5.42
C GLY A 76 13.97 5.88 -5.34
N ASP A 77 13.82 6.55 -6.50
CA ASP A 77 13.35 7.93 -6.57
C ASP A 77 12.01 8.12 -5.86
N ARG A 78 11.94 9.20 -5.07
CA ARG A 78 10.82 9.49 -4.17
C ARG A 78 9.58 9.95 -4.93
N LEU A 79 9.75 10.71 -6.00
CA LEU A 79 8.62 11.20 -6.79
C LEU A 79 7.98 10.06 -7.56
N PHE A 80 8.79 9.23 -8.20
CA PHE A 80 8.32 8.03 -8.88
C PHE A 80 7.67 7.07 -7.88
N GLY A 81 8.26 6.92 -6.69
CA GLY A 81 7.67 6.17 -5.59
C GLY A 81 6.27 6.67 -5.19
N CYS A 82 6.13 7.99 -4.99
CA CYS A 82 4.82 8.60 -4.70
C CYS A 82 3.81 8.37 -5.84
N TRP A 83 4.29 8.35 -7.09
CA TRP A 83 3.46 8.11 -8.26
C TRP A 83 2.92 6.68 -8.31
N VAL A 84 3.77 5.67 -8.08
CA VAL A 84 3.36 4.25 -8.08
C VAL A 84 2.49 3.89 -6.88
N LEU A 85 2.57 4.64 -5.77
CA LEU A 85 1.69 4.47 -4.62
C LEU A 85 0.26 4.93 -4.93
N LEU A 86 0.06 5.96 -5.76
CA LEU A 86 -1.24 6.61 -5.94
C LEU A 86 -2.40 5.64 -6.30
N PRO A 87 -2.22 4.65 -7.20
CA PRO A 87 -3.27 3.68 -7.54
C PRO A 87 -3.55 2.62 -6.46
N LEU A 88 -2.78 2.58 -5.38
CA LEU A 88 -2.91 1.59 -4.31
C LEU A 88 -3.94 1.95 -3.24
N GLN A 89 -4.59 3.11 -3.37
CA GLN A 89 -5.69 3.51 -2.49
C GLN A 89 -6.85 2.51 -2.58
N ARG A 90 -7.61 2.37 -1.49
CA ARG A 90 -8.67 1.37 -1.37
C ARG A 90 -9.86 1.58 -2.28
N ARG A 91 -10.08 2.81 -2.75
CA ARG A 91 -11.13 3.14 -3.73
C ARG A 91 -10.89 2.54 -5.11
N TYR A 92 -9.66 2.13 -5.43
CA TYR A 92 -9.31 1.58 -6.73
C TYR A 92 -9.23 0.06 -6.68
N SER A 93 -9.34 -0.55 -7.86
CA SER A 93 -9.29 -2.00 -8.05
C SER A 93 -8.15 -2.66 -7.26
N ALA A 94 -8.46 -3.80 -6.65
CA ALA A 94 -7.47 -4.63 -5.96
C ALA A 94 -6.37 -5.14 -6.92
N SER A 95 -6.62 -5.17 -8.24
CA SER A 95 -5.63 -5.55 -9.25
C SER A 95 -4.36 -4.71 -9.19
N MET A 96 -4.44 -3.43 -8.81
CA MET A 96 -3.26 -2.56 -8.66
C MET A 96 -2.38 -3.05 -7.50
N ARG A 97 -2.99 -3.36 -6.36
CA ARG A 97 -2.29 -3.88 -5.16
C ARG A 97 -1.77 -5.31 -5.39
N LEU A 98 -2.53 -6.13 -6.10
CA LEU A 98 -2.11 -7.48 -6.51
C LEU A 98 -0.90 -7.44 -7.45
N ALA A 99 -0.83 -6.50 -8.39
CA ALA A 99 0.35 -6.34 -9.25
C ALA A 99 1.61 -6.05 -8.42
N VAL A 100 1.54 -5.14 -7.44
CA VAL A 100 2.69 -4.81 -6.57
C VAL A 100 3.12 -5.99 -5.70
N PHE A 101 2.17 -6.67 -5.05
CA PHE A 101 2.51 -7.70 -4.06
C PHE A 101 2.66 -9.10 -4.66
N GLY A 102 2.08 -9.35 -5.83
CA GLY A 102 2.09 -10.63 -6.52
C GLY A 102 3.18 -10.72 -7.58
N GLU A 103 3.35 -9.68 -8.39
CA GLU A 103 4.23 -9.70 -9.58
C GLU A 103 5.50 -8.86 -9.37
N HIS A 104 5.37 -7.68 -8.76
CA HIS A 104 6.45 -6.69 -8.59
C HIS A 104 6.94 -6.56 -7.14
N VAL A 105 6.93 -7.67 -6.38
CA VAL A 105 7.28 -7.64 -4.95
C VAL A 105 8.72 -7.18 -4.69
N GLY A 106 9.61 -7.31 -5.69
CA GLY A 106 10.99 -6.86 -5.63
C GLY A 106 11.11 -5.34 -5.46
N MET A 107 10.19 -4.57 -6.06
CA MET A 107 10.15 -3.12 -5.97
C MET A 107 10.03 -2.60 -4.53
N LEU A 108 9.46 -3.39 -3.60
CA LEU A 108 9.24 -2.97 -2.21
C LEU A 108 10.56 -2.58 -1.53
N ARG A 109 11.70 -3.16 -1.95
CA ARG A 109 13.00 -2.87 -1.36
C ARG A 109 13.51 -1.46 -1.66
N SER A 110 13.12 -0.88 -2.80
CA SER A 110 13.50 0.47 -3.25
C SER A 110 12.41 1.52 -3.05
N LEU A 111 11.18 1.11 -2.73
CA LEU A 111 10.02 1.99 -2.49
C LEU A 111 10.04 2.69 -1.13
N GLY A 112 11.07 3.50 -0.90
CA GLY A 112 11.35 4.17 0.38
C GLY A 112 10.61 5.49 0.63
N VAL A 113 9.48 5.75 -0.04
CA VAL A 113 8.68 6.97 0.21
C VAL A 113 8.38 7.09 1.70
N THR A 114 8.68 8.24 2.29
CA THR A 114 8.44 8.50 3.72
C THR A 114 7.00 8.95 3.97
N LEU A 115 6.54 8.84 5.22
CA LEU A 115 5.22 9.33 5.65
C LEU A 115 5.04 10.82 5.40
N GLU A 116 6.09 11.62 5.56
CA GLU A 116 6.08 13.07 5.28
C GLU A 116 5.92 13.39 3.80
N GLN A 117 6.41 12.51 2.91
CA GLN A 117 6.34 12.68 1.46
C GLN A 117 5.00 12.23 0.87
N LEU A 118 4.21 11.47 1.63
CA LEU A 118 2.91 10.99 1.20
C LEU A 118 1.89 12.14 1.16
N SER A 119 1.51 12.55 -0.05
CA SER A 119 0.57 13.66 -0.28
C SER A 119 -0.90 13.27 -0.14
N VAL A 120 -1.19 11.97 0.03
CA VAL A 120 -2.53 11.41 0.18
C VAL A 120 -2.67 10.89 1.60
N PRO A 121 -3.75 11.18 2.34
CA PRO A 121 -3.94 10.66 3.69
C PRO A 121 -3.80 9.14 3.71
N ILE A 122 -3.01 8.62 4.66
CA ILE A 122 -2.74 7.17 4.79
C ILE A 122 -4.02 6.35 4.93
N GLU A 123 -5.09 6.94 5.47
CA GLU A 123 -6.41 6.36 5.64
C GLU A 123 -7.05 5.96 4.29
N ARG A 124 -6.73 6.65 3.19
CA ARG A 124 -7.19 6.32 1.83
C ARG A 124 -6.61 4.98 1.35
N PHE A 125 -5.54 4.48 1.98
CA PHE A 125 -4.90 3.19 1.68
C PHE A 125 -5.34 2.07 2.63
N THR A 126 -5.87 2.42 3.80
CA THR A 126 -6.23 1.47 4.85
C THR A 126 -7.74 1.29 5.04
N SER A 127 -8.56 2.20 4.49
CA SER A 127 -10.01 2.18 4.63
C SER A 127 -10.73 2.24 3.28
N PRO A 128 -11.74 1.37 3.03
CA PRO A 128 -12.20 0.28 3.91
C PRO A 128 -11.14 -0.83 4.08
N PRO A 129 -11.29 -1.74 5.07
CA PRO A 129 -10.41 -2.90 5.21
C PRO A 129 -10.31 -3.73 3.92
N GLU A 130 -9.18 -4.39 3.71
CA GLU A 130 -8.98 -5.30 2.58
C GLU A 130 -9.95 -6.47 2.61
N ASP A 131 -10.60 -6.72 1.48
CA ASP A 131 -11.58 -7.79 1.25
C ASP A 131 -11.04 -8.88 0.32
N SER A 132 -9.91 -8.66 -0.35
CA SER A 132 -9.22 -9.67 -1.16
C SER A 132 -8.38 -10.61 -0.29
N LEU A 133 -8.87 -11.84 -0.09
CA LEU A 133 -8.12 -12.89 0.63
C LEU A 133 -6.74 -13.21 0.01
N PRO A 134 -6.57 -13.31 -1.33
CA PRO A 134 -5.24 -13.47 -1.93
C PRO A 134 -4.27 -12.35 -1.55
N LEU A 135 -4.75 -11.10 -1.54
CA LEU A 135 -3.92 -9.95 -1.22
C LEU A 135 -3.54 -9.91 0.27
N LEU A 136 -4.46 -10.27 1.17
CA LEU A 136 -4.17 -10.46 2.59
C LEU A 136 -3.09 -11.52 2.82
N ARG A 137 -3.17 -12.66 2.11
CA ARG A 137 -2.12 -13.69 2.16
C ARG A 137 -0.77 -13.15 1.70
N LEU A 138 -0.74 -12.29 0.67
CA LEU A 138 0.49 -11.65 0.18
C LEU A 138 1.05 -10.61 1.14
N TYR A 139 0.20 -9.75 1.73
CA TYR A 139 0.59 -8.79 2.77
C TYR A 139 1.23 -9.51 3.96
N PHE A 140 0.56 -10.56 4.44
CA PHE A 140 1.06 -11.35 5.56
C PHE A 140 2.40 -11.98 5.22
N ARG A 141 2.51 -12.63 4.04
CA ARG A 141 3.76 -13.23 3.56
C ARG A 141 4.88 -12.20 3.52
N ALA A 142 4.67 -11.05 2.88
CA ALA A 142 5.70 -10.03 2.72
C ALA A 142 6.22 -9.49 4.07
N LEU A 143 5.35 -9.36 5.07
CA LEU A 143 5.73 -8.99 6.43
C LEU A 143 6.57 -10.09 7.10
N VAL A 144 6.07 -11.33 7.15
CA VAL A 144 6.74 -12.41 7.89
C VAL A 144 8.03 -12.91 7.24
N THR A 145 8.18 -12.79 5.92
CA THR A 145 9.44 -13.09 5.22
C THR A 145 10.44 -11.93 5.29
N GLY A 146 10.04 -10.78 5.85
CA GLY A 146 10.88 -9.59 5.92
C GLY A 146 11.14 -8.94 4.56
N THR A 147 10.35 -9.24 3.52
CA THR A 147 10.41 -8.56 2.23
C THR A 147 9.90 -7.12 2.37
N LEU A 148 8.86 -6.94 3.17
CA LEU A 148 8.29 -5.65 3.54
C LEU A 148 8.73 -5.27 4.96
N LYS A 149 9.50 -4.19 5.09
CA LYS A 149 9.94 -3.65 6.39
C LYS A 149 9.72 -2.14 6.46
N LEU A 150 9.47 -1.66 7.68
CA LEU A 150 9.33 -0.25 7.99
C LEU A 150 10.55 0.58 7.51
N SER A 151 11.76 0.04 7.63
CA SER A 151 13.01 0.74 7.31
C SER A 151 13.20 1.11 5.84
N TRP A 152 12.47 0.50 4.91
CA TRP A 152 12.64 0.75 3.47
C TRP A 152 11.35 0.85 2.66
N CYS A 153 10.20 0.49 3.22
CA CYS A 153 8.91 0.72 2.59
C CYS A 153 7.85 1.07 3.66
N PRO A 154 8.02 2.21 4.34
CA PRO A 154 7.23 2.51 5.53
C PRO A 154 5.74 2.64 5.22
N ILE A 155 5.37 3.25 4.08
CA ILE A 155 3.95 3.40 3.70
C ILE A 155 3.25 2.05 3.58
N LEU A 156 3.77 1.16 2.73
CA LEU A 156 3.13 -0.14 2.52
C LEU A 156 3.24 -1.06 3.72
N TYR A 157 4.26 -0.87 4.57
CA TYR A 157 4.35 -1.55 5.87
C TYR A 157 3.15 -1.20 6.75
N VAL A 158 2.84 0.09 6.92
CA VAL A 158 1.66 0.52 7.69
C VAL A 158 0.36 0.00 7.06
N VAL A 159 0.25 0.07 5.73
CA VAL A 159 -0.94 -0.42 5.00
C VAL A 159 -1.16 -1.91 5.23
N ALA A 160 -0.13 -2.73 5.05
CA ALA A 160 -0.20 -4.16 5.27
C ALA A 160 -0.55 -4.49 6.72
N LEU A 161 0.08 -3.83 7.71
CA LEU A 161 -0.25 -4.01 9.13
C LEU A 161 -1.72 -3.71 9.42
N SER A 162 -2.23 -2.58 8.91
CA SER A 162 -3.61 -2.17 9.13
C SER A 162 -4.61 -3.20 8.59
N HIS A 163 -4.35 -3.73 7.39
CA HIS A 163 -5.23 -4.72 6.75
C HIS A 163 -5.15 -6.08 7.43
N ILE A 164 -3.95 -6.56 7.77
CA ILE A 164 -3.78 -7.83 8.50
C ILE A 164 -4.43 -7.73 9.89
N ASN A 165 -4.19 -6.64 10.62
CA ASN A 165 -4.78 -6.45 11.95
C ASN A 165 -6.30 -6.42 11.90
N SER A 166 -6.88 -5.69 10.93
CA SER A 166 -8.34 -5.66 10.71
C SER A 166 -8.89 -7.05 10.36
N PHE A 167 -8.17 -7.80 9.52
CA PHE A 167 -8.59 -9.13 9.08
C PHE A 167 -8.59 -10.17 10.21
N ILE A 168 -7.49 -10.29 10.95
CA ILE A 168 -7.34 -11.33 11.99
C ILE A 168 -8.25 -11.10 13.19
N PHE A 169 -8.65 -9.85 13.44
CA PHE A 169 -9.55 -9.46 14.55
C PHE A 169 -10.98 -9.13 14.10
N SER A 170 -11.33 -9.28 12.82
CA SER A 170 -12.70 -9.08 12.34
C SER A 170 -13.65 -10.06 13.04
N GLN A 171 -14.82 -9.57 13.44
CA GLN A 171 -15.92 -10.37 14.00
C GLN A 171 -16.99 -10.70 12.96
N ASP A 172 -16.78 -10.29 11.71
CA ASP A 172 -17.76 -10.49 10.65
C ASP A 172 -17.86 -11.97 10.33
N ALA A 173 -19.09 -12.46 10.16
CA ALA A 173 -19.33 -13.83 9.72
C ALA A 173 -18.64 -14.05 8.38
N ALA A 174 -17.80 -15.08 8.30
CA ALA A 174 -17.09 -15.43 7.09
C ALA A 174 -17.26 -16.92 6.78
N VAL A 175 -17.07 -17.27 5.51
CA VAL A 175 -17.04 -18.66 5.08
C VAL A 175 -15.86 -19.40 5.72
N GLN A 176 -15.97 -20.71 5.80
CA GLN A 176 -15.00 -21.57 6.51
C GLN A 176 -13.54 -21.35 6.04
N GLU A 177 -13.31 -21.13 4.74
CA GLU A 177 -11.97 -20.83 4.21
C GLU A 177 -11.38 -19.55 4.81
N VAL A 178 -12.16 -18.47 4.81
CA VAL A 178 -11.72 -17.16 5.32
C VAL A 178 -11.45 -17.23 6.82
N GLU A 179 -12.32 -17.89 7.59
CA GLU A 179 -12.05 -18.10 9.01
C GLU A 179 -10.77 -18.91 9.21
N ALA A 180 -10.59 -20.02 8.49
CA ALA A 180 -9.38 -20.84 8.60
C ALA A 180 -8.09 -20.02 8.33
N ASP A 181 -8.10 -19.11 7.36
CA ASP A 181 -6.98 -18.18 7.13
C ASP A 181 -6.79 -17.17 8.29
N ARG A 182 -7.88 -16.58 8.81
CA ARG A 182 -7.81 -15.69 9.97
C ARG A 182 -7.14 -16.39 11.15
N LEU A 183 -7.59 -17.60 11.48
CA LEU A 183 -7.04 -18.41 12.58
C LEU A 183 -5.57 -18.80 12.30
N SER A 184 -5.26 -19.21 11.08
CA SER A 184 -3.91 -19.60 10.65
C SER A 184 -2.92 -18.44 10.75
N MET A 185 -3.29 -17.25 10.27
CA MET A 185 -2.46 -16.05 10.38
C MET A 185 -2.27 -15.65 11.85
N LEU A 186 -3.35 -15.60 12.64
CA LEU A 186 -3.26 -15.21 14.05
C LEU A 186 -2.38 -16.18 14.86
N ARG A 187 -2.49 -17.49 14.63
CA ARG A 187 -1.60 -18.49 15.24
C ARG A 187 -0.15 -18.27 14.84
N LYS A 188 0.13 -18.04 13.55
CA LYS A 188 1.50 -17.76 13.07
C LYS A 188 2.06 -16.49 13.71
N ILE A 189 1.25 -15.44 13.86
CA ILE A 189 1.63 -14.18 14.52
C ILE A 189 2.04 -14.44 15.97
N TYR A 190 1.24 -15.22 16.71
CA TYR A 190 1.54 -15.52 18.11
C TYR A 190 2.92 -16.15 18.31
N TYR A 191 3.30 -17.07 17.41
CA TYR A 191 4.58 -17.77 17.42
C TYR A 191 5.70 -17.08 16.61
N LEU A 192 5.50 -15.84 16.14
CA LEU A 192 6.58 -15.10 15.48
C LEU A 192 7.75 -14.85 16.45
N THR A 193 8.96 -15.16 15.99
CA THR A 193 10.20 -14.89 16.71
C THR A 193 10.62 -13.42 16.64
N ASP A 194 10.21 -12.71 15.58
CA ASP A 194 10.37 -11.26 15.49
C ASP A 194 9.36 -10.57 16.41
N GLU A 195 9.81 -10.22 17.61
CA GLU A 195 8.97 -9.62 18.64
C GLU A 195 8.45 -8.24 18.23
N VAL A 196 9.22 -7.48 17.45
CA VAL A 196 8.84 -6.15 16.99
C VAL A 196 7.67 -6.27 16.01
N LEU A 197 7.80 -7.14 15.00
CA LEU A 197 6.72 -7.39 14.05
C LEU A 197 5.50 -8.00 14.73
N ARG A 198 5.68 -8.95 15.66
CA ARG A 198 4.60 -9.53 16.45
C ARG A 198 3.81 -8.46 17.20
N ASN A 199 4.51 -7.58 17.91
CA ASN A 199 3.89 -6.49 18.66
C ASN A 199 3.16 -5.52 17.74
N HIS A 200 3.78 -5.13 16.62
CA HIS A 200 3.12 -4.29 15.62
C HIS A 200 1.84 -4.94 15.10
N LEU A 201 1.84 -6.23 14.76
CA LEU A 201 0.66 -6.93 14.24
C LEU A 201 -0.48 -7.09 15.27
N LEU A 202 -0.15 -7.40 16.52
CA LEU A 202 -1.15 -7.62 17.58
C LEU A 202 -1.70 -6.31 18.14
N LEU A 203 -0.82 -5.34 18.38
CA LEU A 203 -1.13 -4.10 19.09
C LEU A 203 -1.43 -2.93 18.15
N PHE A 204 -1.38 -3.09 16.82
CA PHE A 204 -1.81 -2.05 15.89
C PHE A 204 -3.21 -1.54 16.24
N ARG A 205 -3.34 -0.21 16.33
CA ARG A 205 -4.61 0.45 16.64
C ARG A 205 -5.18 1.20 15.45
N LEU A 206 -4.44 2.19 14.95
CA LEU A 206 -4.84 2.95 13.77
C LEU A 206 -3.66 3.61 13.07
N PRO A 207 -3.74 3.86 11.76
CA PRO A 207 -2.72 4.65 11.07
C PRO A 207 -2.73 6.11 11.58
N ARG A 208 -1.54 6.69 11.69
CA ARG A 208 -1.29 8.06 12.16
C ARG A 208 -0.04 8.59 11.46
N GLN A 209 -0.23 9.25 10.32
CA GLN A 209 0.87 9.68 9.44
C GLN A 209 1.93 10.55 10.13
N HIS A 210 1.56 11.31 11.17
CA HIS A 210 2.45 12.22 11.90
C HIS A 210 3.30 11.54 12.98
N LEU A 211 3.04 10.26 13.30
CA LEU A 211 3.85 9.50 14.26
C LEU A 211 5.08 8.90 13.58
N GLN A 212 6.14 8.67 14.35
CA GLN A 212 7.41 8.11 13.86
C GLN A 212 7.23 6.80 13.09
N LEU A 213 6.36 5.90 13.56
CA LEU A 213 6.07 4.62 12.91
C LEU A 213 4.97 4.74 11.84
N GLY A 214 4.26 5.86 11.78
CA GLY A 214 3.08 6.05 10.92
C GLY A 214 1.79 5.44 11.44
N PHE A 215 1.79 4.92 12.67
CA PHE A 215 0.62 4.33 13.33
C PHE A 215 0.73 4.41 14.85
N ASP A 216 -0.44 4.30 15.50
CA ASP A 216 -0.59 4.17 16.95
C ASP A 216 -0.75 2.69 17.34
N MET A 217 -0.32 2.36 18.56
CA MET A 217 -0.44 1.03 19.13
C MET A 217 -1.15 1.07 20.47
N TYR A 218 -1.84 -0.01 20.82
CA TYR A 218 -2.29 -0.22 22.18
C TYR A 218 -1.11 -0.55 23.10
N GLU A 219 -1.16 -0.06 24.33
CA GLU A 219 -0.21 -0.47 25.38
C GLU A 219 -0.38 -1.96 25.73
N GLN A 220 -1.62 -2.45 25.69
CA GLN A 220 -1.99 -3.84 25.96
C GLN A 220 -3.08 -4.29 25.00
N LEU A 221 -3.12 -5.59 24.69
CA LEU A 221 -4.11 -6.14 23.77
C LEU A 221 -5.53 -5.95 24.34
N PRO A 222 -6.46 -5.32 23.60
CA PRO A 222 -7.82 -5.12 24.08
C PRO A 222 -8.51 -6.44 24.47
N PRO A 223 -9.37 -6.48 25.51
CA PRO A 223 -9.94 -7.72 26.03
C PRO A 223 -10.64 -8.59 24.98
N ILE A 224 -11.34 -7.97 24.03
CA ILE A 224 -12.00 -8.66 22.92
C ILE A 224 -10.99 -9.39 22.02
N ARG A 225 -9.85 -8.74 21.73
CA ARG A 225 -8.76 -9.31 20.93
C ARG A 225 -7.99 -10.37 21.72
N ALA A 226 -7.80 -10.17 23.02
CA ALA A 226 -7.21 -11.15 23.92
C ALA A 226 -8.03 -12.43 23.99
N LYS A 227 -9.36 -12.33 24.18
CA LYS A 227 -10.26 -13.49 24.16
C LYS A 227 -10.20 -14.26 22.84
N ARG A 228 -10.14 -13.53 21.71
CA ARG A 228 -9.95 -14.15 20.39
C ARG A 228 -8.61 -14.92 20.37
N LEU A 229 -7.52 -14.31 20.82
CA LEU A 229 -6.21 -14.94 20.90
C LEU A 229 -6.18 -16.18 21.82
N GLU A 230 -6.85 -16.13 22.97
CA GLU A 230 -6.94 -17.24 23.95
C GLU A 230 -7.71 -18.44 23.40
N THR A 231 -8.68 -18.22 22.50
CA THR A 231 -9.45 -19.29 21.85
C THR A 231 -8.54 -20.25 21.04
N PHE A 232 -7.26 -19.88 20.79
CA PHE A 232 -6.26 -20.69 20.09
C PHE A 232 -5.23 -21.38 20.98
N LEU A 233 -5.15 -20.99 22.27
CA LEU A 233 -4.15 -21.50 23.21
C LEU A 233 -4.64 -22.75 23.99
N VAL A 234 -5.89 -23.14 23.77
CA VAL A 234 -6.56 -24.34 24.30
C VAL A 234 -6.77 -25.33 23.16
#